data_AF-A0A7J7M9J2-F1
#
_entry.id   AF-A0A7J7M9J2-F1
#
_cell.length_a   1.000
_cell.length_b   1.000
_cell.length_c   1.000
_cell.angle_alpha   90.00
_cell.angle_beta   90.00
_cell.angle_gamma   90.00
#
_symmetry.space_group_name_H-M   'P 1'
#
loop_
_entity.id
_entity.type
_entity.pdbx_description
1 polymer ?
#
loop_
_entity_poly.entity_id
_entity_poly.type
_entity_poly.pdbx_seq_one_letter_code
_entity_poly.pdbx_strand_id
1 'polypeptide(L)'
;MRKMVRVVILVLTRVFMFFFIHLSTQDGSVSWAISIRDFPSGFVFGAGSSAYKIEGAAAEDGRTPSIWDAFTQAGKMKDKSTGDIAADQYHKYKEDVKLMYERGLDAYKFSISWSRLIHGMMPGIPDFYYI
;
A
#
# COMPACT_ATOMS: atom_id res chain seq x y z
N MET A 1 -36.53 60.36 -6.50
CA MET A 1 -37.16 59.17 -7.13
C MET A 1 -36.21 58.37 -8.04
N ARG A 2 -35.59 58.96 -9.08
CA ARG A 2 -34.71 58.22 -10.03
C ARG A 2 -33.47 57.54 -9.42
N LYS A 3 -32.83 58.13 -8.40
CA LYS A 3 -31.67 57.52 -7.69
C LYS A 3 -32.06 56.28 -6.90
N MET A 4 -33.23 56.31 -6.24
CA MET A 4 -33.74 55.21 -5.43
C MET A 4 -34.10 53.99 -6.29
N VAL A 5 -34.71 54.21 -7.46
CA VAL A 5 -35.00 53.15 -8.44
C VAL A 5 -33.73 52.49 -8.97
N ARG A 6 -32.66 53.26 -9.23
CA ARG A 6 -31.36 52.70 -9.65
C ARG A 6 -30.72 51.82 -8.58
N VAL A 7 -30.81 52.20 -7.30
CA VAL A 7 -30.28 51.40 -6.19
C VAL A 7 -31.04 50.07 -6.06
N VAL A 8 -32.37 50.11 -6.13
CA VAL A 8 -33.20 48.89 -6.06
C VAL A 8 -32.88 47.94 -7.21
N ILE A 9 -32.76 48.44 -8.45
CA ILE A 9 -32.39 47.62 -9.61
C ILE A 9 -31.01 46.98 -9.42
N LEU A 10 -30.00 47.73 -8.94
CA LEU A 10 -28.65 47.21 -8.71
C LEU A 10 -28.60 46.15 -7.61
N VAL A 11 -29.42 46.29 -6.57
CA VAL A 11 -29.53 45.28 -5.51
C VAL A 11 -30.19 44.02 -6.05
N LEU A 12 -31.29 44.14 -6.80
CA LEU A 12 -31.99 43.01 -7.37
C LEU A 12 -31.15 42.25 -8.40
N THR A 13 -30.40 42.96 -9.26
CA THR A 13 -29.50 42.29 -10.21
C THR A 13 -28.34 41.59 -9.50
N ARG A 14 -27.78 42.16 -8.43
CA ARG A 14 -26.76 41.48 -7.63
C ARG A 14 -27.28 40.26 -6.90
N VAL A 15 -28.48 40.33 -6.31
CA VAL A 15 -29.12 39.17 -5.65
C VAL A 15 -29.42 38.06 -6.66
N PHE A 16 -29.97 38.43 -7.83
CA PHE A 16 -30.23 37.48 -8.90
C PHE A 16 -28.94 36.82 -9.41
N MET A 17 -27.87 37.60 -9.62
CA MET A 17 -26.59 37.09 -10.08
C MET A 17 -25.93 36.17 -9.04
N PHE A 18 -26.02 36.51 -7.74
CA PHE A 18 -25.58 35.63 -6.66
C PHE A 18 -26.33 34.28 -6.64
N PHE A 19 -27.66 34.33 -6.81
CA PHE A 19 -28.50 33.14 -6.84
C PHE A 19 -28.22 32.27 -8.08
N PHE A 20 -28.00 32.90 -9.24
CA PHE A 20 -27.67 32.21 -10.49
C PHE A 20 -26.29 31.52 -10.43
N ILE A 21 -25.30 32.16 -9.78
CA ILE A 21 -23.97 31.56 -9.55
C ILE A 21 -24.08 30.33 -8.63
N HIS A 22 -24.86 30.40 -7.55
CA HIS A 22 -25.05 29.26 -6.65
C HIS A 22 -25.86 28.12 -7.29
N LEU A 23 -26.79 28.43 -8.20
CA LEU A 23 -27.54 27.42 -8.94
C LEU A 23 -26.69 26.73 -10.03
N SER A 24 -25.66 27.42 -10.54
CA SER A 24 -24.74 26.90 -11.56
C SER A 24 -23.67 25.94 -11.00
N THR A 25 -23.42 25.97 -9.68
CA THR A 25 -22.52 25.03 -8.99
C THR A 25 -23.27 23.79 -8.50
N GLN A 26 -24.05 23.16 -9.38
CA GLN A 26 -24.28 21.73 -9.23
C GLN A 26 -23.04 21.05 -9.81
N ASP A 27 -22.04 20.82 -8.95
CA ASP A 27 -20.93 19.93 -9.29
C ASP A 27 -21.54 18.54 -9.53
N GLY A 28 -21.86 18.26 -10.79
CA GLY A 28 -22.08 16.92 -11.29
C GLY A 28 -20.76 16.17 -11.19
N SER A 29 -20.42 15.75 -9.97
CA SER A 29 -19.28 14.89 -9.70
C SER A 29 -19.47 13.61 -10.51
N VAL A 30 -18.82 13.54 -11.67
CA VAL A 30 -18.61 12.28 -12.36
C VAL A 30 -17.76 11.44 -11.41
N SER A 31 -18.36 10.41 -10.83
CA SER A 31 -17.66 9.47 -9.97
C SER A 31 -16.55 8.80 -10.76
N TRP A 32 -15.29 9.17 -10.47
CA TRP A 32 -14.09 8.46 -10.95
C TRP A 32 -13.87 7.12 -10.23
N ALA A 33 -14.88 6.60 -9.53
CA ALA A 33 -14.75 5.37 -8.76
C ALA A 33 -14.72 4.16 -9.69
N ILE A 34 -13.57 3.50 -9.75
CA ILE A 34 -13.38 2.21 -10.40
C ILE A 34 -13.96 1.11 -9.48
N SER A 35 -14.73 0.20 -10.06
CA SER A 35 -15.35 -0.95 -9.42
C SER A 35 -14.76 -2.26 -9.94
N ILE A 36 -14.90 -3.35 -9.17
CA ILE A 36 -14.51 -4.70 -9.61
C ILE A 36 -15.21 -5.13 -10.91
N ARG A 37 -16.39 -4.55 -11.19
CA ARG A 37 -17.18 -4.80 -12.40
C ARG A 37 -16.56 -4.20 -13.66
N ASP A 38 -15.59 -3.30 -13.52
CA ASP A 38 -14.90 -2.67 -14.64
C ASP A 38 -13.79 -3.56 -15.23
N PHE A 39 -13.50 -4.70 -14.58
CA PHE A 39 -12.50 -5.66 -15.00
C PHE A 39 -13.13 -6.90 -15.65
N PRO A 40 -12.43 -7.59 -16.57
CA PRO A 40 -12.93 -8.82 -17.19
C PRO A 40 -13.30 -9.89 -16.17
N SER A 41 -14.25 -10.75 -16.53
CA SER A 41 -14.54 -11.93 -15.72
C SER A 41 -13.28 -12.79 -15.54
N GLY A 42 -13.02 -13.22 -14.30
CA GLY A 42 -11.81 -13.97 -13.95
C GLY A 42 -10.56 -13.12 -13.73
N PHE A 43 -10.67 -11.78 -13.71
CA PHE A 43 -9.56 -10.93 -13.28
C PHE A 43 -9.22 -11.21 -11.81
N VAL A 44 -7.93 -11.35 -11.52
CA VAL A 44 -7.41 -11.73 -10.19
C VAL A 44 -6.87 -10.49 -9.49
N PHE A 45 -7.44 -10.14 -8.34
CA PHE A 45 -6.88 -9.13 -7.44
C PHE A 45 -6.10 -9.80 -6.32
N GLY A 46 -4.91 -9.29 -6.00
CA GLY A 46 -4.08 -9.89 -4.98
C GLY A 46 -3.11 -8.94 -4.32
N ALA A 47 -2.46 -9.44 -3.27
CA ALA A 47 -1.39 -8.75 -2.56
C ALA A 47 -0.03 -9.40 -2.85
N GLY A 48 1.04 -8.64 -2.63
CA GLY A 48 2.41 -9.08 -2.86
C GLY A 48 3.35 -8.73 -1.70
N SER A 49 4.19 -9.67 -1.27
CA SER A 49 5.19 -9.45 -0.23
C SER A 49 6.55 -10.08 -0.59
N SER A 50 7.55 -9.87 0.27
CA SER A 50 8.85 -10.54 0.17
C SER A 50 9.36 -10.92 1.55
N ALA A 51 9.86 -12.15 1.69
CA ALA A 51 10.33 -12.77 2.92
C ALA A 51 11.00 -11.80 3.91
N TYR A 52 12.14 -11.20 3.55
CA TYR A 52 12.92 -10.34 4.46
C TYR A 52 12.15 -9.12 4.99
N LYS A 53 11.17 -8.60 4.22
CA LYS A 53 10.41 -7.41 4.61
C LYS A 53 9.31 -7.69 5.63
N ILE A 54 8.87 -8.94 5.77
CA ILE A 54 7.62 -9.27 6.46
C ILE A 54 7.73 -10.44 7.43
N GLU A 55 8.60 -11.43 7.19
CA GLU A 55 8.66 -12.64 8.02
C GLU A 55 9.09 -12.34 9.46
N GLY A 56 10.21 -11.63 9.65
CA GLY A 56 10.85 -11.53 10.96
C GLY A 56 11.55 -12.83 11.34
N ALA A 57 11.60 -13.13 12.65
CA ALA A 57 12.14 -14.37 13.23
C ALA A 57 13.56 -14.69 12.70
N ALA A 58 14.43 -13.67 12.63
CA ALA A 58 15.68 -13.73 11.87
C ALA A 58 16.68 -14.80 12.36
N ALA A 59 16.58 -15.22 13.62
CA ALA A 59 17.46 -16.20 14.26
C ALA A 59 16.72 -17.47 14.74
N GLU A 60 15.53 -17.73 14.22
CA GLU A 60 14.68 -18.86 14.65
C GLU A 60 14.71 -20.01 13.65
N ASP A 61 14.45 -21.22 14.15
CA ASP A 61 14.24 -22.44 13.38
C ASP A 61 15.32 -22.75 12.33
N GLY A 62 16.57 -22.43 12.66
CA GLY A 62 17.72 -22.76 11.83
C GLY A 62 17.95 -21.82 10.64
N ARG A 63 17.25 -20.68 10.57
CA ARG A 63 17.55 -19.64 9.59
C ARG A 63 18.99 -19.16 9.72
N THR A 64 19.72 -19.10 8.62
CA THR A 64 21.04 -18.44 8.57
C THR A 64 20.90 -16.96 8.16
N PRO A 65 21.87 -16.10 8.54
CA PRO A 65 21.90 -14.72 8.06
C PRO A 65 21.98 -14.63 6.53
N SER A 66 21.30 -13.65 5.95
CA SER A 66 21.41 -13.24 4.55
C SER A 66 22.20 -11.92 4.41
N ILE A 67 22.47 -11.51 3.18
CA ILE A 67 23.14 -10.23 2.89
C ILE A 67 22.36 -9.04 3.46
N TRP A 68 21.03 -9.13 3.49
CA TRP A 68 20.18 -8.08 4.05
C TRP A 68 20.30 -7.95 5.58
N ASP A 69 20.49 -9.07 6.31
CA ASP A 69 20.78 -8.99 7.75
C ASP A 69 22.07 -8.21 7.97
N ALA A 70 23.15 -8.59 7.28
CA ALA A 70 24.45 -7.92 7.39
C ALA A 70 24.36 -6.42 7.02
N PHE A 71 23.64 -6.09 5.95
CA PHE A 71 23.45 -4.71 5.49
C PHE A 71 22.70 -3.86 6.53
N THR A 72 21.59 -4.38 7.07
CA THR A 72 20.76 -3.63 8.03
C THR A 72 21.42 -3.54 9.40
N GLN A 73 22.07 -4.61 9.88
CA GLN A 73 22.83 -4.62 11.13
C GLN A 73 24.07 -3.70 11.07
N ALA A 74 24.65 -3.50 9.88
CA ALA A 74 25.67 -2.46 9.65
C ALA A 74 25.11 -1.03 9.69
N GLY A 75 23.83 -0.86 10.01
CA GLY A 75 23.16 0.44 10.15
C GLY A 75 23.02 1.19 8.83
N LYS A 76 22.95 0.48 7.69
CA LYS A 76 22.87 1.11 6.36
C LYS A 76 21.47 1.58 5.99
N MET A 77 20.45 1.21 6.77
CA MET A 77 19.10 1.79 6.66
C MET A 77 19.09 3.22 7.19
N LYS A 78 18.30 4.10 6.56
CA LYS A 78 18.19 5.52 6.93
C LYS A 78 17.75 5.70 8.39
N ASP A 79 16.83 4.87 8.85
CA ASP A 79 16.26 4.86 10.20
C ASP A 79 16.92 3.84 11.13
N LYS A 80 17.99 3.16 10.67
CA LYS A 80 18.69 2.09 11.40
C LYS A 80 17.81 0.87 11.73
N SER A 81 16.67 0.71 11.06
CA SER A 81 15.81 -0.47 11.22
C SER A 81 16.48 -1.76 10.70
N THR A 82 16.06 -2.90 11.27
CA THR A 82 16.47 -4.25 10.87
C THR A 82 15.25 -5.10 10.49
N GLY A 83 15.50 -6.25 9.85
CA GLY A 83 14.48 -7.24 9.50
C GLY A 83 14.18 -8.25 10.61
N ASP A 84 14.71 -8.05 11.83
CA ASP A 84 14.71 -9.10 12.86
C ASP A 84 13.29 -9.52 13.29
N ILE A 85 12.38 -8.56 13.36
CA ILE A 85 10.95 -8.76 13.70
C ILE A 85 10.05 -8.48 12.50
N ALA A 86 10.33 -7.42 11.73
CA ALA A 86 9.52 -7.01 10.58
C ALA A 86 8.00 -6.89 10.91
N ALA A 87 7.13 -7.51 10.10
CA ALA A 87 5.69 -7.60 10.37
C ALA A 87 5.31 -8.85 11.19
N ASP A 88 6.30 -9.67 11.55
CA ASP A 88 6.13 -10.90 12.31
C ASP A 88 5.22 -11.94 11.62
N GLN A 89 5.21 -11.93 10.27
CA GLN A 89 4.41 -12.88 9.48
C GLN A 89 4.87 -14.33 9.71
N TYR A 90 6.13 -14.56 10.11
CA TYR A 90 6.60 -15.91 10.44
C TYR A 90 5.70 -16.60 11.48
N HIS A 91 5.29 -15.85 12.49
CA HIS A 91 4.38 -16.32 13.54
C HIS A 91 2.91 -16.11 13.20
N LYS A 92 2.59 -15.06 12.43
CA LYS A 92 1.21 -14.58 12.18
C LYS A 92 0.65 -14.89 10.81
N TYR A 93 1.29 -15.77 10.03
CA TYR A 93 0.87 -16.04 8.66
C TYR A 93 -0.59 -16.51 8.54
N LYS A 94 -1.13 -17.17 9.56
CA LYS A 94 -2.53 -17.64 9.56
C LYS A 94 -3.50 -16.45 9.64
N GLU A 95 -3.19 -15.49 10.51
CA GLU A 95 -3.94 -14.25 10.67
C GLU A 95 -3.85 -13.40 9.41
N ASP A 96 -2.66 -13.32 8.81
CA ASP A 96 -2.44 -12.57 7.57
C ASP A 96 -3.23 -13.17 6.40
N VAL A 97 -3.19 -14.50 6.21
CA VAL A 97 -3.99 -15.19 5.18
C VAL A 97 -5.48 -15.01 5.43
N LYS A 98 -5.92 -15.09 6.68
CA LYS A 98 -7.32 -14.85 7.05
C LYS A 98 -7.74 -13.43 6.68
N LEU A 99 -6.91 -12.42 6.96
CA LEU A 99 -7.18 -11.04 6.60
C LEU A 99 -7.29 -10.87 5.09
N MET A 100 -6.39 -11.47 4.31
CA MET A 100 -6.45 -11.40 2.83
C MET A 100 -7.76 -11.98 2.28
N TYR A 101 -8.19 -13.11 2.84
CA TYR A 101 -9.49 -13.72 2.50
C TYR A 101 -10.66 -12.81 2.85
N GLU A 102 -10.68 -12.23 4.06
CA GLU A 102 -11.73 -11.32 4.52
C GLU A 102 -11.80 -10.02 3.69
N ARG A 103 -10.70 -9.60 3.06
CA ARG A 103 -10.65 -8.44 2.14
C ARG A 103 -11.00 -8.77 0.69
N GLY A 104 -11.34 -10.02 0.39
CA GLY A 104 -11.74 -10.44 -0.96
C GLY A 104 -10.58 -10.45 -1.96
N LEU A 105 -9.36 -10.73 -1.50
CA LEU A 105 -8.23 -10.97 -2.39
C LEU A 105 -8.28 -12.39 -2.95
N ASP A 106 -8.09 -12.51 -4.25
CA ASP A 106 -8.09 -13.78 -4.98
C ASP A 106 -6.71 -14.46 -4.94
N ALA A 107 -5.64 -13.68 -4.76
CA ALA A 107 -4.27 -14.19 -4.80
C ALA A 107 -3.34 -13.53 -3.77
N TYR A 108 -2.36 -14.31 -3.32
CA TYR A 108 -1.23 -13.81 -2.54
C TYR A 108 0.08 -14.27 -3.17
N LYS A 109 0.90 -13.31 -3.59
CA LYS A 109 2.27 -13.55 -4.07
C LYS A 109 3.25 -13.27 -2.95
N PHE A 110 4.04 -14.27 -2.56
CA PHE A 110 5.12 -14.11 -1.58
C PHE A 110 6.42 -14.73 -2.11
N SER A 111 7.55 -14.32 -1.55
CA SER A 111 8.84 -14.97 -1.80
C SER A 111 9.20 -15.89 -0.64
N ILE A 112 9.98 -16.92 -0.91
CA ILE A 112 10.50 -17.82 0.13
C ILE A 112 11.92 -17.39 0.48
N SER A 113 12.23 -17.33 1.78
CA SER A 113 13.56 -17.01 2.27
C SER A 113 14.55 -18.13 1.98
N TRP A 114 15.51 -17.89 1.08
CA TRP A 114 16.55 -18.88 0.77
C TRP A 114 17.35 -19.27 2.00
N SER A 115 17.67 -18.29 2.86
CA SER A 115 18.43 -18.50 4.09
C SER A 115 17.70 -19.33 5.16
N ARG A 116 16.39 -19.57 4.97
CA ARG A 116 15.61 -20.54 5.77
C ARG A 116 15.60 -21.95 5.18
N LEU A 117 15.72 -22.09 3.86
CA LEU A 117 15.59 -23.38 3.17
C LEU A 117 16.92 -24.10 3.01
N ILE A 118 17.97 -23.38 2.65
CA ILE A 118 19.26 -23.96 2.29
C ILE A 118 20.29 -23.44 3.29
N HIS A 119 20.62 -24.32 4.25
CA HIS A 119 21.61 -24.05 5.29
C HIS A 119 22.98 -24.53 4.81
N GLY A 120 23.93 -23.61 4.75
CA GLY A 120 25.33 -23.93 4.49
C GLY A 120 25.84 -23.48 3.12
N MET A 121 27.10 -23.03 3.13
CA MET A 121 27.87 -22.76 1.93
C MET A 121 27.93 -24.04 1.09
N MET A 122 27.40 -24.01 -0.13
CA MET A 122 27.93 -24.88 -1.18
C MET A 122 29.45 -24.63 -1.27
N PRO A 123 30.29 -25.67 -1.12
CA PRO A 123 31.73 -25.52 -1.21
C PRO A 123 32.11 -24.86 -2.54
N GLY A 124 32.81 -23.72 -2.48
CA GLY A 124 33.31 -23.02 -3.67
C GLY A 124 32.42 -21.90 -4.24
N ILE A 125 31.27 -21.60 -3.63
CA ILE A 125 30.46 -20.42 -4.01
C ILE A 125 30.76 -19.27 -3.02
N PRO A 126 31.21 -18.09 -3.49
CA PRO A 126 31.46 -16.93 -2.63
C PRO A 126 30.22 -16.48 -1.86
N ASP A 127 30.41 -16.01 -0.63
CA ASP A 127 29.35 -15.58 0.31
C ASP A 127 28.33 -14.59 -0.29
N PHE A 128 28.73 -13.82 -1.30
CA PHE A 128 27.89 -12.83 -1.98
C PHE A 128 26.86 -13.41 -2.96
N TYR A 129 26.93 -14.71 -3.29
CA TYR A 129 25.97 -15.38 -4.18
C TYR A 129 24.79 -16.00 -3.43
N TYR A 130 24.80 -15.98 -2.10
CA TYR A 130 23.66 -16.39 -1.28
C TYR A 130 22.78 -15.16 -1.07
N ILE A 131 21.66 -15.14 -1.79
CA ILE A 131 20.67 -14.04 -1.83
C ILE A 131 20.00 -13.84 -0.47
#